data_AF-A0A932L5R4-F1
#
_entry.id   AF-A0A932L5R4-F1
#
_cell.length_a   1.000
_cell.length_b   1.000
_cell.length_c   1.000
_cell.angle_alpha   90.00
_cell.angle_beta   90.00
_cell.angle_gamma   90.00
#
_symmetry.space_group_name_H-M   'P 1'
#
loop_
_entity.id
_entity.type
_entity.pdbx_description
1 polymer ?
#
loop_
_entity_poly.entity_id
_entity_poly.type
_entity_poly.pdbx_seq_one_letter_code
_entity_poly.pdbx_strand_id
1 'polypeptide(L)'
;MTESCTDNLTEPKPDQPVRDAALKQTQAGRNVLLHAMHRLEEALVTAAPGRERAWAKRVSEELLQVEQALNDHAMTEAQDELFATILDAKPNLFHRVERLRREHSDLMRRV
;
A
#
# COMPACT_ATOMS: atom_id res chain seq x y z
N MET A 1 -44.26 -29.37 16.79
CA MET A 1 -43.04 -30.05 16.31
C MET A 1 -42.31 -29.04 15.45
N THR A 2 -41.11 -28.67 15.87
CA THR A 2 -40.34 -27.53 15.38
C THR A 2 -39.73 -27.80 14.00
N GLU A 3 -40.13 -27.04 12.98
CA GLU A 3 -39.46 -27.03 11.68
C GLU A 3 -38.15 -26.25 11.78
N SER A 4 -37.07 -26.96 11.46
CA SER A 4 -35.70 -26.47 11.47
C SER A 4 -35.45 -25.71 10.15
N CYS A 5 -35.48 -24.38 10.20
CA CYS A 5 -34.99 -23.55 9.11
C CYS A 5 -33.46 -23.48 9.23
N THR A 6 -32.76 -24.29 8.45
CA THR A 6 -31.32 -24.14 8.24
C THR A 6 -31.13 -23.04 7.21
N ASP A 7 -31.09 -21.80 7.70
CA ASP A 7 -30.71 -20.65 6.88
C ASP A 7 -29.20 -20.72 6.67
N ASN A 8 -28.82 -21.32 5.53
CA ASN A 8 -27.45 -21.47 5.10
C ASN A 8 -27.04 -20.12 4.48
N LEU A 9 -26.62 -19.19 5.35
CA LEU A 9 -26.01 -17.90 4.98
C LEU A 9 -24.72 -18.18 4.20
N THR A 10 -24.85 -18.35 2.89
CA THR A 10 -23.73 -18.31 1.97
C THR A 10 -23.37 -16.84 1.82
N GLU A 11 -22.33 -16.40 2.53
CA GLU A 11 -21.75 -15.07 2.37
C GLU A 11 -21.48 -14.81 0.87
N PRO A 12 -21.86 -13.63 0.33
CA PRO A 12 -21.58 -13.30 -1.05
C PRO A 12 -20.06 -13.13 -1.22
N LYS A 13 -19.44 -14.09 -1.92
CA LYS A 13 -18.04 -13.99 -2.35
C LYS A 13 -17.87 -12.72 -3.19
N PRO A 14 -17.00 -11.76 -2.82
CA PRO A 14 -16.90 -10.50 -3.56
C PRO A 14 -16.51 -10.75 -5.02
N ASP A 15 -17.16 -10.01 -5.92
CA ASP A 15 -17.05 -10.16 -7.38
C ASP A 15 -15.59 -10.08 -7.85
N GLN A 16 -15.14 -11.10 -8.58
CA GLN A 16 -13.80 -11.19 -9.17
C GLN A 16 -13.30 -9.89 -9.86
N PRO A 17 -14.10 -9.15 -10.65
CA PRO A 17 -13.65 -7.89 -11.26
C PRO A 17 -13.27 -6.79 -10.24
N VAL A 18 -13.91 -6.76 -9.06
CA VAL A 18 -13.57 -5.80 -7.99
C VAL A 18 -12.20 -6.14 -7.40
N ARG A 19 -11.92 -7.43 -7.19
CA ARG A 19 -10.61 -7.91 -6.69
C ARG A 19 -9.47 -7.58 -7.66
N ASP A 20 -9.69 -7.79 -8.96
CA ASP A 20 -8.70 -7.49 -9.99
C ASP A 20 -8.43 -5.97 -10.12
N ALA A 21 -9.44 -5.13 -9.89
CA ALA A 21 -9.28 -3.68 -9.86
C ALA A 21 -8.43 -3.23 -8.65
N ALA A 22 -8.71 -3.74 -7.45
CA ALA A 22 -7.93 -3.45 -6.24
C ALA A 22 -6.45 -3.85 -6.38
N LEU A 23 -6.19 -5.03 -6.98
CA LEU A 23 -4.81 -5.47 -7.27
C LEU A 23 -4.09 -4.54 -8.25
N LYS A 24 -4.77 -4.09 -9.31
CA LYS A 24 -4.21 -3.12 -10.26
C LYS A 24 -3.94 -1.77 -9.61
N GLN A 25 -4.86 -1.29 -8.76
CA GLN A 25 -4.71 -0.05 -8.03
C GLN A 25 -3.50 -0.11 -7.07
N THR A 26 -3.35 -1.22 -6.34
CA THR A 26 -2.18 -1.47 -5.47
C THR A 26 -0.88 -1.50 -6.26
N GLN A 27 -0.86 -2.17 -7.41
CA GLN A 27 0.32 -2.21 -8.28
C GLN A 27 0.67 -0.82 -8.83
N ALA A 28 -0.34 -0.03 -9.21
CA ALA A 28 -0.14 1.35 -9.65
C ALA A 28 0.45 2.22 -8.53
N GLY A 29 -0.10 2.14 -7.30
CA GLY A 29 0.42 2.85 -6.14
C GLY A 29 1.88 2.47 -5.83
N ARG A 30 2.20 1.18 -5.86
CA ARG A 30 3.59 0.70 -5.69
C ARG A 30 4.52 1.25 -6.77
N ASN A 31 4.09 1.28 -8.03
CA ASN A 31 4.89 1.85 -9.11
C ASN A 31 5.14 3.33 -8.89
N VAL A 32 4.13 4.11 -8.45
CA VAL A 32 4.28 5.53 -8.13
C VAL A 32 5.31 5.75 -7.02
N LEU A 33 5.24 4.97 -5.93
CA LEU A 33 6.20 5.03 -4.84
C LEU A 33 7.63 4.73 -5.30
N LEU A 34 7.82 3.66 -6.10
CA LEU A 34 9.14 3.32 -6.65
C LEU A 34 9.73 4.46 -7.51
N HIS A 35 8.90 5.09 -8.35
CA HIS A 35 9.37 6.23 -9.15
C HIS A 35 9.76 7.43 -8.26
N ALA A 36 9.03 7.69 -7.17
CA ALA A 36 9.40 8.75 -6.24
C ALA A 36 10.73 8.45 -5.55
N MET A 37 10.97 7.20 -5.13
CA MET A 37 12.25 6.78 -4.54
C MET A 37 13.42 6.97 -5.50
N HIS A 38 13.29 6.57 -6.77
CA HIS A 38 14.36 6.76 -7.75
C HIS A 38 14.68 8.25 -7.97
N ARG A 39 13.68 9.14 -8.02
CA ARG A 39 13.94 10.59 -8.15
C ARG A 39 14.67 11.17 -6.94
N LEU A 40 14.32 10.71 -5.73
CA LEU A 40 15.04 11.08 -4.52
C LEU A 40 16.50 10.59 -4.56
N GLU A 41 16.72 9.34 -4.95
CA GLU A 41 18.06 8.78 -5.11
C GLU A 41 18.89 9.65 -6.09
N GLU A 42 18.36 9.94 -7.28
CA GLU A 42 19.00 10.81 -8.27
C GLU A 42 19.33 12.21 -7.71
N ALA A 43 18.41 12.80 -6.94
CA ALA A 43 18.64 14.10 -6.29
C ALA A 43 19.79 14.03 -5.28
N LEU A 44 19.90 12.94 -4.52
CA LEU A 44 20.93 12.72 -3.52
C LEU A 44 22.33 12.51 -4.13
N VAL A 45 22.45 11.75 -5.23
CA VAL A 45 23.77 11.45 -5.84
C VAL A 45 24.35 12.64 -6.61
N THR A 46 23.56 13.69 -6.86
CA THR A 46 24.01 14.85 -7.63
C THR A 46 24.95 15.72 -6.81
N ALA A 47 26.22 15.84 -7.23
CA ALA A 47 27.17 16.76 -6.63
C ALA A 47 26.69 18.23 -6.75
N ALA A 48 26.74 18.99 -5.65
CA ALA A 48 26.24 20.36 -5.61
C ALA A 48 27.22 21.46 -5.11
N PRO A 49 28.51 21.48 -5.49
CA PRO A 49 29.40 22.58 -5.12
C PRO A 49 28.86 23.94 -5.60
N GLY A 50 28.69 24.89 -4.67
CA GLY A 50 28.18 26.23 -4.96
C GLY A 50 26.68 26.30 -5.28
N ARG A 51 25.94 25.19 -5.15
CA ARG A 51 24.49 25.09 -5.36
C ARG A 51 23.79 24.31 -4.25
N GLU A 52 24.40 24.24 -3.07
CA GLU A 52 23.96 23.41 -1.95
C GLU A 52 22.54 23.75 -1.51
N ARG A 53 22.17 25.04 -1.50
CA ARG A 53 20.81 25.47 -1.14
C ARG A 53 19.76 25.00 -2.15
N ALA A 54 20.07 25.09 -3.45
CA ALA A 54 19.16 24.62 -4.50
C ALA A 54 19.06 23.09 -4.50
N TRP A 55 20.17 22.40 -4.27
CA TRP A 55 20.20 20.96 -4.08
C TRP A 55 19.38 20.51 -2.87
N ALA A 56 19.56 21.14 -1.71
CA ALA A 56 18.79 20.83 -0.51
C ALA A 56 17.29 21.02 -0.73
N LYS A 57 16.88 22.10 -1.41
CA LYS A 57 15.47 22.32 -1.79
C LYS A 57 14.92 21.18 -2.64
N ARG A 58 15.66 20.75 -3.66
CA ARG A 58 15.26 19.63 -4.53
C ARG A 58 15.14 18.32 -3.74
N VAL A 59 16.10 18.01 -2.86
CA VAL A 59 16.04 16.81 -2.02
C VAL A 59 14.82 16.84 -1.10
N SER A 60 14.52 18.00 -0.48
CA SER A 60 13.31 18.17 0.34
C SER A 60 12.03 18.00 -0.47
N GLU A 61 11.98 18.52 -1.71
CA GLU A 61 10.82 18.35 -2.59
C GLU A 61 10.60 16.86 -2.95
N GLU A 62 11.65 16.12 -3.30
CA GLU A 62 11.52 14.68 -3.61
C GLU A 62 11.20 13.82 -2.38
N LEU A 63 11.71 14.19 -1.20
CA LEU A 63 11.32 13.54 0.07
C LEU A 63 9.81 13.67 0.32
N LEU A 64 9.24 14.86 0.11
CA LEU A 64 7.80 15.09 0.26
C LEU A 64 7.00 14.26 -0.75
N GLN A 65 7.51 14.05 -1.97
CA GLN A 65 6.85 13.17 -2.95
C GLN A 65 6.88 11.70 -2.52
N VAL A 66 7.96 11.24 -1.90
CA VAL A 66 8.05 9.87 -1.35
C VAL A 66 7.06 9.70 -0.20
N GLU A 67 6.99 10.66 0.72
CA GLU A 67 6.03 10.66 1.83
C GLU A 67 4.59 10.60 1.32
N GLN A 68 4.21 11.45 0.37
CA GLN A 68 2.87 11.46 -0.21
C GLN A 68 2.55 10.13 -0.90
N ALA A 69 3.44 9.62 -1.75
CA ALA A 69 3.23 8.35 -2.45
C ALA A 69 3.12 7.16 -1.48
N LEU A 70 3.86 7.19 -0.37
CA LEU A 70 3.78 6.17 0.67
C LEU A 70 2.43 6.23 1.40
N ASN A 71 1.97 7.42 1.77
CA ASN A 71 0.66 7.62 2.39
C ASN A 71 -0.47 7.13 1.49
N ASP A 72 -0.45 7.50 0.20
CA ASP A 72 -1.48 7.09 -0.77
C ASP A 72 -1.50 5.56 -0.99
N HIS A 73 -0.31 4.94 -1.04
CA HIS A 73 -0.19 3.49 -1.14
C HIS A 73 -0.76 2.78 0.11
N ALA A 74 -0.41 3.26 1.30
CA ALA A 74 -0.89 2.68 2.57
C ALA A 74 -2.42 2.82 2.72
N MET A 75 -2.99 3.95 2.29
CA MET A 75 -4.44 4.17 2.31
C MET A 75 -5.17 3.22 1.35
N THR A 76 -4.61 2.98 0.17
CA THR A 76 -5.17 2.04 -0.81
C THR A 76 -5.26 0.62 -0.22
N GLU A 77 -4.19 0.15 0.41
CA GLU A 77 -4.19 -1.19 1.02
C GLU A 77 -5.12 -1.33 2.23
N ALA A 78 -5.34 -0.23 2.96
CA ALA A 78 -6.24 -0.18 4.10
C ALA A 78 -7.72 -0.11 3.68
N GLN A 79 -8.05 0.65 2.64
CA GLN A 79 -9.42 0.88 2.17
C GLN A 79 -9.96 -0.26 1.29
N ASP A 80 -9.12 -0.89 0.47
CA ASP A 80 -9.58 -1.89 -0.50
C ASP A 80 -9.81 -3.28 0.11
N GLU A 81 -9.71 -3.41 1.44
CA GLU A 81 -9.76 -4.70 2.14
C GLU A 81 -8.82 -5.74 1.51
N LEU A 82 -7.74 -5.30 0.85
CA LEU A 82 -6.90 -6.16 0.03
C LEU A 82 -6.37 -7.34 0.84
N PHE A 83 -5.90 -7.05 2.05
CA PHE A 83 -5.43 -8.08 2.97
C PHE A 83 -6.54 -9.04 3.40
N ALA A 84 -7.77 -8.56 3.63
CA ALA A 84 -8.91 -9.42 3.94
C ALA A 84 -9.30 -10.30 2.74
N THR A 85 -9.29 -9.74 1.52
CA THR A 85 -9.52 -10.47 0.26
C THR A 85 -8.45 -11.54 0.01
N ILE A 86 -7.19 -11.25 0.31
CA ILE A 86 -6.10 -12.23 0.22
C ILE A 86 -6.30 -13.35 1.24
N LEU A 87 -6.75 -13.04 2.46
CA LEU A 87 -6.99 -14.04 3.50
C LEU A 87 -8.23 -14.89 3.22
N ASP A 88 -9.28 -14.32 2.64
CA ASP A 88 -10.45 -15.04 2.12
C ASP A 88 -10.02 -16.06 1.04
N ALA A 89 -9.18 -15.63 0.09
CA ALA A 89 -8.70 -16.51 -0.97
C ALA A 89 -7.63 -17.52 -0.53
N LYS A 90 -6.77 -17.15 0.43
CA LYS A 90 -5.62 -17.95 0.90
C LYS A 90 -5.41 -17.79 2.41
N PRO A 91 -6.17 -18.53 3.22
CA PRO A 91 -6.10 -18.43 4.69
C PRO A 91 -4.72 -18.79 5.26
N ASN A 92 -3.95 -19.64 4.59
CA ASN A 92 -2.61 -20.05 5.01
C ASN A 92 -1.57 -18.89 5.00
N LEU A 93 -1.89 -17.74 4.41
CA LEU A 93 -1.05 -16.55 4.43
C LEU A 93 -1.29 -15.65 5.64
N PHE A 94 -2.19 -16.01 6.56
CA PHE A 94 -2.54 -15.23 7.76
C PHE A 94 -1.36 -14.59 8.46
N HIS A 95 -0.40 -15.40 8.91
CA HIS A 95 0.76 -14.87 9.65
C HIS A 95 1.62 -13.91 8.83
N ARG A 96 1.69 -14.11 7.50
CA ARG A 96 2.45 -13.24 6.61
C ARG A 96 1.75 -11.92 6.36
N VAL A 97 0.44 -11.95 6.12
CA VAL A 97 -0.41 -10.75 5.98
C VAL A 97 -0.39 -9.92 7.25
N GLU A 98 -0.58 -10.56 8.41
CA GLU A 98 -0.56 -9.86 9.70
C GLU A 98 0.81 -9.26 10.03
N ARG A 99 1.91 -9.91 9.58
CA ARG A 99 3.24 -9.31 9.68
C ARG A 99 3.37 -8.07 8.79
N LEU A 100 2.94 -8.14 7.53
CA LEU A 100 2.96 -6.98 6.63
C LEU A 100 2.13 -5.81 7.19
N ARG A 101 0.94 -6.06 7.73
CA ARG A 101 0.10 -5.01 8.35
C ARG A 101 0.82 -4.30 9.49
N ARG A 102 1.53 -5.06 10.35
CA ARG A 102 2.35 -4.49 11.42
C ARG A 102 3.53 -3.67 10.87
N GLU A 103 4.25 -4.22 9.89
CA GLU A 103 5.38 -3.52 9.25
C GLU A 103 4.92 -2.19 8.62
N HIS A 104 3.77 -2.17 7.94
CA HIS A 104 3.18 -0.94 7.38
C HIS A 104 2.73 0.04 8.46
N SER A 105 2.04 -0.42 9.51
CA SER A 105 1.64 0.47 10.61
C SER A 105 2.85 1.09 11.31
N ASP A 106 3.93 0.32 11.51
CA ASP A 106 5.15 0.82 12.13
C ASP A 106 5.90 1.81 11.23
N LEU A 107 5.91 1.58 9.92
CA LEU A 107 6.47 2.53 8.95
C LEU A 107 5.70 3.85 8.98
N MET A 108 4.37 3.79 8.91
CA MET A 108 3.48 4.96 8.93
C MET A 108 3.51 5.75 10.24
N ARG A 109 3.93 5.14 11.35
CA ARG A 109 4.12 5.87 12.62
C ARG A 109 5.41 6.69 12.66
N ARG A 110 6.37 6.38 11.78
CA ARG A 110 7.73 6.96 11.78
C ARG A 110 7.92 8.04 10.73
N VAL A 111 6.99 8.13 9.79
CA VAL A 111 6.88 9.19 8.79
C VAL A 111 5.93 10.23 9.37
#